data_AF-N1PJW0-F1
#
_entry.id   AF-N1PJW0-F1
#
_cell.length_a   1.000
_cell.length_b   1.000
_cell.length_c   1.000
_cell.angle_alpha   90.00
_cell.angle_beta   90.00
_cell.angle_gamma   90.00
#
_symmetry.space_group_name_H-M   'P 1'
#
loop_
_entity.id
_entity.type
_entity.pdbx_description
1 polymer ?
#
loop_
_entity_poly.entity_id
_entity_poly.type
_entity_poly.pdbx_seq_one_letter_code
_entity_poly.pdbx_strand_id
1 'polypeptide(L)'
;MTDNKTKYQAALCPCDSCRLAGNGQAFAQWAYIPTDCVFLDPTGKVPMPENLQWGTLKSCRTATASQHFCGRCGAVIFWNSDARPYLKDFGIGLFDSPDGARAESWFRWRTRKLRHREDGLKRARELMLAVEEGLEGYEEDRQSQTGMNS
;
A
#
# COMPACT_ATOMS: atom_id res chain seq x y z
N MET A 1 -1.82 14.34 1.84
CA MET A 1 -2.55 15.00 0.73
C MET A 1 -1.52 15.48 -0.28
N THR A 2 -1.68 15.14 -1.56
CA THR A 2 -0.76 15.43 -2.66
C THR A 2 -1.19 16.67 -3.44
N ASP A 3 -0.20 17.34 -4.03
CA ASP A 3 -0.36 18.34 -5.08
C ASP A 3 -1.17 17.72 -6.24
N ASN A 4 -2.25 18.39 -6.65
CA ASN A 4 -3.28 17.98 -7.60
C ASN A 4 -4.36 16.93 -7.19
N LYS A 5 -4.41 16.43 -5.93
CA LYS A 5 -5.52 15.64 -5.34
C LYS A 5 -6.07 14.40 -6.09
N THR A 6 -5.53 13.98 -7.24
CA THR A 6 -6.09 12.89 -8.07
C THR A 6 -5.53 11.50 -7.75
N LYS A 7 -4.44 11.40 -6.99
CA LYS A 7 -3.73 10.13 -6.72
C LYS A 7 -3.72 9.78 -5.25
N TYR A 8 -3.93 8.50 -4.95
CA TYR A 8 -3.73 7.95 -3.61
C TYR A 8 -2.23 7.81 -3.32
N GLN A 9 -1.84 7.85 -2.04
CA GLN A 9 -0.46 7.60 -1.68
C GLN A 9 -0.15 6.11 -1.73
N ALA A 10 1.06 5.76 -2.15
CA ALA A 10 1.61 4.40 -2.08
C ALA A 10 2.95 4.40 -1.35
N ALA A 11 3.29 3.31 -0.65
CA ALA A 11 4.58 3.18 0.01
C ALA A 11 5.03 1.73 0.17
N LEU A 12 6.35 1.55 0.22
CA LEU A 12 6.99 0.29 0.61
C LEU A 12 7.15 0.20 2.13
N CYS A 13 6.89 -0.98 2.68
CA CYS A 13 7.03 -1.29 4.11
C CYS A 13 7.83 -2.59 4.31
N PRO A 14 9.10 -2.48 4.75
CA PRO A 14 9.92 -3.64 5.13
C PRO A 14 9.68 -4.15 6.57
N CYS A 15 8.66 -3.68 7.29
CA CYS A 15 8.53 -3.96 8.72
C CYS A 15 8.26 -5.42 9.04
N ASP A 16 8.49 -5.78 10.30
CA ASP A 16 8.48 -7.18 10.68
C ASP A 16 7.11 -7.83 10.58
N SER A 17 6.09 -7.10 11.02
CA SER A 17 4.69 -7.51 10.92
C SER A 17 4.28 -7.69 9.45
N CYS A 18 4.66 -6.77 8.56
CA CYS A 18 4.28 -6.81 7.16
C CYS A 18 4.94 -7.96 6.38
N ARG A 19 6.19 -8.34 6.70
CA ARG A 19 6.82 -9.47 6.01
C ARG A 19 6.39 -10.83 6.56
N LEU A 20 6.18 -10.94 7.88
CA LEU A 20 5.91 -12.23 8.54
C LEU A 20 4.44 -12.61 8.58
N ALA A 21 3.59 -11.66 9.00
CA ALA A 21 2.15 -11.88 9.12
C ALA A 21 1.42 -11.42 7.85
N GLY A 22 1.92 -10.32 7.29
CA GLY A 22 1.44 -9.62 6.10
C GLY A 22 1.51 -10.45 4.83
N ASN A 23 2.53 -10.13 4.07
CA ASN A 23 2.61 -10.37 2.63
C ASN A 23 3.59 -11.48 2.26
N GLY A 24 4.34 -12.04 3.23
CA GLY A 24 5.37 -13.04 2.97
C GLY A 24 6.53 -12.51 2.12
N GLN A 25 6.64 -11.18 1.95
CA GLN A 25 7.57 -10.50 1.06
C GLN A 25 8.49 -9.58 1.85
N ALA A 26 9.71 -9.37 1.35
CA ALA A 26 10.68 -8.46 1.96
C ALA A 26 10.14 -7.03 2.10
N PHE A 27 9.29 -6.61 1.17
CA PHE A 27 8.59 -5.33 1.19
C PHE A 27 7.13 -5.54 0.89
N ALA A 28 6.27 -5.04 1.77
CA ALA A 28 4.87 -4.86 1.44
C ALA A 28 4.68 -3.57 0.64
N GLN A 29 3.86 -3.62 -0.40
CA GLN A 29 3.45 -2.46 -1.18
C GLN A 29 2.02 -2.07 -0.78
N TRP A 30 1.88 -0.91 -0.15
CA TRP A 30 0.60 -0.44 0.40
C TRP A 30 0.10 0.80 -0.33
N ALA A 31 -1.16 0.79 -0.75
CA ALA A 31 -1.93 1.96 -1.17
C ALA A 31 -2.82 2.44 -0.03
N TYR A 32 -2.77 3.73 0.29
CA TYR A 32 -3.58 4.33 1.37
C TYR A 32 -4.88 4.88 0.80
N ILE A 33 -5.98 4.17 1.03
CA ILE A 33 -7.28 4.48 0.42
C ILE A 33 -8.32 4.78 1.51
N PRO A 34 -8.96 5.95 1.48
CA PRO A 34 -10.11 6.26 2.32
C PRO A 34 -11.26 5.27 2.12
N THR A 35 -11.96 4.92 3.20
CA THR A 35 -13.01 3.88 3.14
C THR A 35 -14.21 4.27 2.29
N ASP A 36 -14.49 5.56 2.15
CA ASP A 36 -15.54 6.14 1.30
C ASP A 36 -15.23 6.06 -0.20
N CYS A 37 -13.99 5.71 -0.56
CA CYS A 37 -13.56 5.50 -1.93
C CYS A 37 -13.57 4.01 -2.36
N VAL A 38 -14.01 3.10 -1.47
CA VAL A 38 -13.95 1.65 -1.69
C VAL A 38 -15.36 1.07 -1.82
N PHE A 39 -15.61 0.44 -2.96
CA PHE A 39 -16.89 -0.18 -3.30
C PHE A 39 -16.70 -1.65 -3.66
N LEU A 40 -17.67 -2.49 -3.29
CA LEU A 40 -17.67 -3.94 -3.52
C LEU A 40 -18.34 -4.32 -4.85
N ASP A 41 -18.71 -3.33 -5.64
CA ASP A 41 -19.33 -3.50 -6.95
C ASP A 41 -18.75 -2.48 -7.95
N PRO A 42 -18.76 -2.78 -9.26
CA PRO A 42 -18.18 -1.90 -10.28
C PRO A 42 -18.98 -0.61 -10.51
N THR A 43 -20.21 -0.50 -10.01
CA THR A 43 -21.05 0.70 -10.18
C THR A 43 -20.86 1.72 -9.06
N GLY A 44 -20.06 1.40 -8.03
CA GLY A 44 -19.75 2.31 -6.93
C GLY A 44 -20.92 2.53 -5.97
N LYS A 45 -21.79 1.53 -5.77
CA LYS A 45 -23.03 1.67 -4.98
C LYS A 45 -23.05 0.88 -3.69
N VAL A 46 -22.24 -0.16 -3.59
CA VAL A 46 -22.11 -1.05 -2.44
C VAL A 46 -20.83 -0.65 -1.72
N PRO A 47 -20.88 0.26 -0.74
CA PRO A 47 -19.69 0.68 -0.03
C PRO A 47 -19.10 -0.49 0.78
N MET A 48 -17.82 -0.39 1.11
CA MET A 48 -17.20 -1.29 2.07
C MET A 48 -17.96 -1.23 3.43
N PRO A 49 -18.36 -2.37 4.02
CA PRO A 49 -19.14 -2.38 5.25
C PRO A 49 -18.28 -2.00 6.46
N GLU A 50 -18.87 -1.27 7.42
CA GLU A 50 -18.18 -0.77 8.62
C GLU A 50 -17.60 -1.89 9.51
N ASN A 51 -18.28 -3.04 9.57
CA ASN A 51 -17.81 -4.21 10.31
C ASN A 51 -16.61 -4.92 9.63
N LEU A 52 -16.20 -4.44 8.45
CA LEU A 52 -15.13 -4.99 7.63
C LEU A 52 -15.31 -6.48 7.30
N GLN A 53 -16.56 -6.94 7.13
CA GLN A 53 -16.88 -8.32 6.77
C GLN A 53 -17.57 -8.37 5.40
N TRP A 54 -16.94 -9.03 4.42
CA TRP A 54 -17.57 -9.32 3.13
C TRP A 54 -16.91 -10.53 2.46
N GLY A 55 -17.64 -11.16 1.53
CA GLY A 55 -17.12 -12.26 0.72
C GLY A 55 -16.49 -13.36 1.57
N THR A 56 -15.22 -13.68 1.29
CA THR A 56 -14.43 -14.67 2.05
C THR A 56 -13.36 -14.06 2.93
N LEU A 57 -13.49 -12.77 3.26
CA LEU A 57 -12.50 -12.08 4.07
C LEU A 57 -12.34 -12.75 5.44
N LYS A 58 -11.09 -12.94 5.84
CA LYS A 58 -10.69 -13.36 7.19
C LYS A 58 -9.74 -12.30 7.75
N SER A 59 -9.62 -12.25 9.07
CA SER A 59 -8.76 -11.26 9.74
C SER A 59 -7.96 -11.86 10.88
N CYS A 60 -6.73 -11.39 11.06
CA CYS A 60 -5.94 -11.59 12.27
C CYS A 60 -5.77 -10.23 12.97
N ARG A 61 -6.13 -10.15 14.25
CA ARG A 61 -6.16 -8.89 15.03
C ARG A 61 -5.08 -8.88 16.10
N THR A 62 -4.41 -7.75 16.23
CA THR A 62 -3.55 -7.38 17.36
C THR A 62 -4.29 -6.36 18.23
N ALA A 63 -3.64 -5.88 19.30
CA ALA A 63 -4.25 -4.92 20.22
C ALA A 63 -4.71 -3.60 19.56
N THR A 64 -4.08 -3.18 18.45
CA THR A 64 -4.31 -1.86 17.84
C THR A 64 -4.52 -1.89 16.33
N ALA A 65 -4.51 -3.08 15.74
CA ALA A 65 -4.55 -3.25 14.30
C ALA A 65 -5.12 -4.62 13.91
N SER A 66 -5.49 -4.75 12.64
CA SER A 66 -5.91 -6.01 12.06
C SER A 66 -5.43 -6.11 10.62
N GLN A 67 -5.08 -7.33 10.22
CA GLN A 67 -4.75 -7.65 8.85
C GLN A 67 -5.87 -8.50 8.26
N HIS A 68 -6.34 -8.11 7.08
CA HIS A 68 -7.45 -8.74 6.39
C HIS A 68 -6.98 -9.38 5.08
N PHE A 69 -7.35 -10.63 4.87
CA PHE A 69 -6.90 -11.45 3.75
C PHE A 69 -8.04 -12.33 3.22
N CYS A 70 -7.93 -12.76 1.97
CA CYS A 70 -8.87 -13.69 1.37
C CYS A 70 -8.74 -15.06 2.03
N GLY A 71 -9.81 -15.55 2.66
CA GLY A 71 -9.85 -16.88 3.28
C GLY A 71 -9.80 -18.06 2.31
N ARG A 72 -9.78 -17.83 0.98
CA ARG A 72 -9.61 -18.89 -0.03
C ARG A 72 -8.17 -19.02 -0.49
N CYS A 73 -7.54 -17.93 -0.91
CA CYS A 73 -6.20 -17.93 -1.52
C CYS A 73 -5.10 -17.30 -0.64
N GLY A 74 -5.45 -16.70 0.50
CA GLY A 74 -4.50 -16.05 1.40
C GLY A 74 -4.03 -14.66 0.94
N ALA A 75 -4.50 -14.16 -0.21
CA ALA A 75 -4.13 -12.82 -0.69
C ALA A 75 -4.47 -11.74 0.35
N VAL A 76 -3.49 -10.90 0.69
CA VAL A 76 -3.66 -9.83 1.67
C VAL A 76 -4.44 -8.70 1.03
N ILE A 77 -5.62 -8.40 1.57
CA ILE A 77 -6.50 -7.37 1.02
C ILE A 77 -6.11 -6.00 1.56
N PHE A 78 -6.11 -5.85 2.88
CA PHE A 78 -5.69 -4.60 3.51
C PHE A 78 -5.24 -4.80 4.95
N TRP A 79 -4.46 -3.83 5.43
CA TRP A 79 -4.17 -3.64 6.83
C TRP A 79 -5.00 -2.47 7.39
N ASN A 80 -5.49 -2.65 8.60
CA ASN A 80 -6.39 -1.75 9.31
C ASN A 80 -5.75 -1.33 10.65
N SER A 81 -5.76 -0.04 10.95
CA SER A 81 -5.36 0.51 12.25
C SER A 81 -6.54 1.12 12.97
N ASP A 82 -6.67 0.83 14.26
CA ASP A 82 -7.68 1.48 15.10
C ASP A 82 -7.41 3.00 15.24
N ALA A 83 -6.16 3.45 15.05
CA ALA A 83 -5.80 4.87 15.03
C ALA A 83 -6.19 5.60 13.74
N ARG A 84 -6.53 4.86 12.67
CA ARG A 84 -6.93 5.41 11.36
C ARG A 84 -8.18 4.66 10.84
N PRO A 85 -9.34 4.83 11.49
CA PRO A 85 -10.53 4.04 11.17
C PRO A 85 -11.10 4.30 9.76
N TYR A 86 -10.81 5.45 9.16
CA TYR A 86 -11.32 5.82 7.82
C TYR A 86 -10.28 5.64 6.70
N LEU A 87 -9.09 5.10 6.98
CA LEU A 87 -8.03 4.90 6.00
C LEU A 87 -7.49 3.47 6.12
N LYS A 88 -7.44 2.75 5.00
CA LYS A 88 -6.88 1.39 4.95
C LYS A 88 -5.67 1.33 4.04
N ASP A 89 -4.76 0.43 4.37
CA ASP A 89 -3.56 0.17 3.61
C ASP A 89 -3.85 -1.07 2.73
N PHE A 90 -4.23 -0.89 1.47
CA PHE A 90 -4.55 -1.97 0.54
C PHE A 90 -3.32 -2.52 -0.16
N GLY A 91 -3.26 -3.84 -0.35
CA GLY A 91 -2.15 -4.50 -1.03
C GLY A 91 -2.12 -4.11 -2.51
N ILE A 92 -1.01 -3.50 -2.97
CA ILE A 92 -0.95 -2.95 -4.34
C ILE A 92 -1.07 -4.03 -5.42
N GLY A 93 -0.61 -5.26 -5.14
CA GLY A 93 -0.73 -6.38 -6.08
C GLY A 93 -2.17 -6.80 -6.44
N LEU A 94 -3.18 -6.20 -5.81
CA LEU A 94 -4.60 -6.46 -6.10
C LEU A 94 -5.18 -5.54 -7.17
N PHE A 95 -4.51 -4.43 -7.49
CA PHE A 95 -5.04 -3.48 -8.46
C PHE A 95 -4.70 -3.92 -9.88
N ASP A 96 -5.74 -4.06 -10.69
CA ASP A 96 -5.62 -4.27 -12.13
C ASP A 96 -5.61 -2.91 -12.83
N SER A 97 -4.41 -2.39 -13.08
CA SER A 97 -4.18 -1.09 -13.72
C SER A 97 -3.50 -1.27 -15.07
N PRO A 98 -3.89 -0.50 -16.11
CA PRO A 98 -3.20 -0.52 -17.40
C PRO A 98 -1.74 -0.05 -17.32
N ASP A 99 -1.35 0.67 -16.26
CA ASP A 99 0.05 1.09 -16.05
C ASP A 99 0.92 -0.01 -15.39
N GLY A 100 0.38 -1.21 -15.24
CA GLY A 100 1.06 -2.36 -14.62
C GLY A 100 1.23 -2.23 -13.10
N ALA A 101 2.22 -2.93 -12.56
CA ALA A 101 2.37 -3.17 -11.13
C ALA A 101 2.56 -1.91 -10.26
N ARG A 102 2.95 -0.78 -10.86
CA ARG A 102 3.11 0.49 -10.14
C ARG A 102 1.85 1.36 -10.17
N ALA A 103 0.90 1.09 -11.08
CA ALA A 103 -0.36 1.82 -11.24
C ALA A 103 -0.21 3.34 -11.10
N GLU A 104 0.74 3.92 -11.84
CA GLU A 104 1.25 5.28 -11.60
C GLU A 104 0.24 6.39 -11.93
N SER A 105 -0.81 6.10 -12.71
CA SER A 105 -1.96 6.98 -12.88
C SER A 105 -2.79 7.10 -11.61
N TRP A 106 -2.84 6.06 -10.76
CA TRP A 106 -3.65 6.02 -9.54
C TRP A 106 -2.84 6.38 -8.29
N PHE A 107 -1.55 6.04 -8.28
CA PHE A 107 -0.72 6.13 -7.08
C PHE A 107 0.44 7.12 -7.20
N ARG A 108 0.64 7.88 -6.12
CA ARG A 108 1.86 8.62 -5.86
C ARG A 108 2.70 7.82 -4.86
N TRP A 109 3.77 7.22 -5.37
CA TRP A 109 4.72 6.47 -4.55
C TRP A 109 5.55 7.40 -3.66
N ARG A 110 5.72 7.00 -2.41
CA ARG A 110 6.67 7.61 -1.47
C ARG A 110 8.07 7.13 -1.81
N THR A 111 8.93 8.06 -2.20
CA THR A 111 10.27 7.77 -2.74
C THR A 111 11.41 8.04 -1.75
N ARG A 112 11.28 9.02 -0.86
CA ARG A 112 12.39 9.45 0.03
C ARG A 112 12.66 8.62 1.29
N LYS A 113 11.72 7.76 1.71
CA LYS A 113 11.91 6.97 2.96
C LYS A 113 10.96 5.79 3.01
N LEU A 114 11.50 4.61 3.31
CA LEU A 114 10.70 3.41 3.60
C LEU A 114 9.90 3.57 4.91
N ARG A 115 8.72 2.95 4.99
CA ARG A 115 7.98 2.90 6.26
C ARG A 115 8.70 1.99 7.25
N HIS A 116 8.72 2.36 8.54
CA HIS A 116 9.28 1.51 9.59
C HIS A 116 10.66 0.94 9.19
N ARG A 117 11.46 1.75 8.49
CA ARG A 117 12.74 1.32 7.87
C ARG A 117 13.70 0.73 8.90
N GLU A 118 13.55 1.11 10.16
CA GLU A 118 14.37 0.70 11.28
C GLU A 118 14.35 -0.82 11.44
N ASP A 119 13.18 -1.46 11.25
CA ASP A 119 13.02 -2.91 11.24
C ASP A 119 13.77 -3.56 10.06
N GLY A 120 13.64 -2.95 8.87
CA GLY A 120 14.32 -3.39 7.66
C GLY A 120 15.84 -3.28 7.77
N LEU A 121 16.34 -2.18 8.30
CA LEU A 121 17.78 -1.90 8.44
C LEU A 121 18.46 -2.87 9.41
N LYS A 122 17.79 -3.23 10.51
CA LYS A 122 18.30 -4.22 11.48
C LYS A 122 18.48 -5.59 10.84
N ARG A 123 17.64 -5.93 9.85
CA ARG A 123 17.62 -7.26 9.20
C ARG A 123 18.48 -7.33 7.93
N ALA A 124 18.39 -6.32 7.07
CA ALA A 124 18.97 -6.35 5.73
C ALA A 124 19.34 -4.93 5.28
N ARG A 125 20.33 -4.34 5.96
CA ARG A 125 20.75 -2.94 5.76
C ARG A 125 21.04 -2.59 4.30
N GLU A 126 21.83 -3.40 3.62
CA GLU A 126 22.25 -3.15 2.23
C GLU A 126 21.04 -3.14 1.28
N LEU A 127 20.13 -4.11 1.43
CA LEU A 127 18.90 -4.15 0.64
C LEU A 127 18.01 -2.92 0.89
N MET A 128 17.89 -2.44 2.12
CA MET A 128 17.10 -1.23 2.40
C MET A 128 17.70 -0.01 1.73
N LEU A 129 19.02 0.16 1.81
CA LEU A 129 19.71 1.30 1.20
C LEU A 129 19.62 1.26 -0.32
N ALA A 130 19.80 0.09 -0.94
CA ALA A 130 19.67 -0.06 -2.39
C ALA A 130 18.23 0.24 -2.87
N VAL A 131 17.21 -0.15 -2.10
CA VAL A 131 15.82 0.19 -2.43
C VAL A 131 15.53 1.67 -2.21
N GLU A 132 16.05 2.30 -1.16
CA GLU A 132 15.94 3.75 -0.95
C GLU A 132 16.60 4.52 -2.11
N GLU A 133 17.81 4.13 -2.52
CA GLU A 133 18.51 4.70 -3.68
C GLU A 133 17.71 4.55 -4.98
N GLY A 134 17.20 3.34 -5.27
CA GLY A 134 16.39 3.10 -6.47
C GLY A 134 15.07 3.89 -6.48
N LEU A 135 14.46 4.11 -5.31
CA LEU A 135 13.28 4.96 -5.19
C LEU A 135 13.59 6.44 -5.39
N GLU A 136 14.75 6.92 -4.93
CA GLU A 136 15.22 8.28 -5.13
C GLU A 136 15.52 8.55 -6.61
N GLY A 137 16.29 7.68 -7.26
CA GLY A 137 16.56 7.80 -8.70
C GLY A 137 15.29 7.78 -9.55
N TYR A 138 14.31 6.95 -9.19
CA TYR A 138 13.00 6.94 -9.83
C TYR A 138 12.24 8.28 -9.70
N GLU A 139 12.36 8.98 -8.57
CA GLU A 139 11.75 10.31 -8.40
C GLU A 139 12.44 11.36 -9.28
N GLU A 140 13.77 11.30 -9.39
CA GLU A 140 14.56 12.19 -10.25
C GLU A 140 14.23 12.01 -11.73
N ASP A 141 14.14 10.76 -12.20
CA ASP A 141 13.72 10.42 -13.56
C ASP A 141 12.34 10.99 -13.88
N ARG A 142 11.40 10.84 -12.95
CA ARG A 142 10.04 11.37 -13.09
C ARG A 142 9.98 12.89 -13.15
N GLN A 143 10.77 13.58 -12.32
CA GLN A 143 10.82 15.04 -12.33
C GLN A 143 11.42 15.55 -13.64
N SER A 144 12.46 14.89 -14.14
CA SER A 144 13.09 15.21 -15.43
C SER A 144 12.10 15.06 -16.60
N GLN A 145 11.32 13.98 -16.62
CA GLN A 145 10.27 13.75 -17.64
C GLN A 145 9.10 14.75 -17.54
N THR A 146 8.78 15.22 -16.34
CA THR A 146 7.72 16.22 -16.15
C THR A 146 8.18 17.61 -16.61
N GLY A 147 9.44 17.96 -16.35
CA GLY A 147 10.05 19.23 -16.76
C GLY A 147 10.39 19.34 -18.25
N MET A 148 10.50 18.21 -18.97
CA MET A 148 10.64 18.20 -20.44
C MET A 148 9.32 18.37 -21.20
N ASN A 149 8.18 18.17 -20.52
CA ASN A 149 6.83 18.23 -21.11
C ASN A 149 6.04 19.49 -20.69
N SER A 150 6.73 20.48 -20.11
CA SER A 150 6.20 21.77 -19.65
C SER A 150 6.90 22.92 -20.36
#